data_AF-E9H5V4-F1
#
_entry.id   AF-E9H5V4-F1
#
_cell.length_a   1.000
_cell.length_b   1.000
_cell.length_c   1.000
_cell.angle_alpha   90.00
_cell.angle_beta   90.00
_cell.angle_gamma   90.00
#
_symmetry.space_group_name_H-M   'P 1'
#
loop_
_entity.id
_entity.type
_entity.pdbx_description
1 polymer ?
#
loop_
_entity_poly.entity_id
_entity_poly.type
_entity_poly.pdbx_seq_one_letter_code
_entity_poly.pdbx_strand_id
1 'polypeptide(L)'
;MDAKRSTPVEMLYSETGTESLSWRTKLLTRKYLVNLSHKPNNPMHKPLVTLATTTTQWKPRSTPGLIKEFVFVKSLGISLFSQQLRLPSTYKYPPPSRPPDCKTSWFPLNKEQAMACRHRTTSLFNTLDSSAPATSIRAYTDGSKSSSPETTTCAIFIPALNKEHAWTLTKGSSIFTAEVTAIYQALKLFYDMDDCPPEAIIYSDSSSAITAISSNSLSENEAITAIREIIASLKSSGTRTRLTWIPSHTGIEGNERADRLAATECNTQDGEEVHSSLSPKEMVSIIRANWATNLLRNQKTCKKVAYR
;
A
#
# COMPACT_ATOMS: atom_id res chain seq x y z
N MET A 1 -22.83 -9.65 53.28
CA MET A 1 -21.40 -9.65 52.95
C MET A 1 -21.27 -9.03 51.56
N ASP A 2 -20.95 -7.74 51.49
CA ASP A 2 -20.69 -7.10 50.21
C ASP A 2 -19.32 -7.54 49.70
N ALA A 3 -19.30 -8.28 48.59
CA ALA A 3 -18.06 -8.62 47.91
C ALA A 3 -17.35 -7.31 47.50
N LYS A 4 -16.09 -7.15 47.89
CA LYS A 4 -15.27 -6.01 47.46
C LYS A 4 -15.29 -5.97 45.93
N ARG A 5 -15.70 -4.82 45.35
CA ARG A 5 -15.68 -4.61 43.90
C ARG A 5 -14.24 -4.80 43.41
N SER A 6 -14.01 -5.85 42.62
CA SER A 6 -12.71 -6.10 42.01
C SER A 6 -12.47 -5.15 40.84
N THR A 7 -11.20 -4.83 40.59
CA THR A 7 -10.82 -4.08 39.39
C THR A 7 -11.20 -4.89 38.14
N PRO A 8 -11.94 -4.32 37.18
CA PRO A 8 -12.25 -5.00 35.93
C PRO A 8 -10.98 -5.46 35.22
N VAL A 9 -10.99 -6.68 34.68
CA VAL A 9 -9.83 -7.28 33.98
C VAL A 9 -9.40 -6.40 32.80
N GLU A 10 -10.34 -5.70 32.17
CA GLU A 10 -10.09 -4.73 31.09
C GLU A 10 -9.20 -3.56 31.52
N MET A 11 -9.30 -3.12 32.79
CA MET A 11 -8.44 -2.08 33.33
C MET A 11 -7.01 -2.59 33.55
N LEU A 12 -6.86 -3.83 34.03
CA LEU A 12 -5.54 -4.46 34.19
C LEU A 12 -4.82 -4.62 32.85
N TYR A 13 -5.54 -5.04 31.79
CA TYR A 13 -4.99 -5.09 30.44
C TYR A 13 -4.54 -3.71 29.94
N SER A 14 -5.30 -2.66 30.27
CA SER A 14 -4.95 -1.29 29.89
C SER A 14 -3.71 -0.75 30.59
N GLU A 15 -3.57 -1.01 31.90
CA GLU A 15 -2.44 -0.53 32.70
C GLU A 15 -1.15 -1.25 32.32
N THR A 16 -1.23 -2.54 32.05
CA THR A 16 -0.06 -3.36 31.68
C THR A 16 0.30 -3.27 30.20
N GLY A 17 -0.52 -2.62 29.38
CA GLY A 17 -0.36 -2.61 27.92
C GLY A 17 -0.48 -4.00 27.29
N THR A 18 -1.13 -4.95 27.98
CA THR A 18 -1.24 -6.35 27.52
C THR A 18 -2.57 -6.62 26.81
N GLU A 19 -2.51 -7.43 25.76
CA GLU A 19 -3.69 -7.89 25.03
C GLU A 19 -4.43 -8.98 25.81
N SER A 20 -5.77 -8.94 25.85
CA SER A 20 -6.54 -10.05 26.42
C SER A 20 -6.33 -11.33 25.60
N LEU A 21 -6.31 -12.48 26.26
CA LEU A 21 -6.13 -13.77 25.59
C LEU A 21 -7.21 -13.99 24.51
N SER A 22 -8.47 -13.66 24.84
CA SER A 22 -9.58 -13.74 23.90
C SER A 22 -9.34 -12.89 22.65
N TRP A 23 -8.86 -11.65 22.82
CA TRP A 23 -8.50 -10.79 21.70
C TRP A 23 -7.37 -11.40 20.88
N ARG A 24 -6.30 -11.85 21.54
CA ARG A 24 -5.12 -12.40 20.88
C ARG A 24 -5.46 -13.62 20.03
N THR A 25 -6.29 -14.53 20.52
CA THR A 25 -6.79 -15.67 19.73
C THR A 25 -7.53 -15.19 18.49
N LYS A 26 -8.47 -14.24 18.64
CA LYS A 26 -9.22 -13.68 17.51
C LYS A 26 -8.31 -13.00 16.49
N LEU A 27 -7.35 -12.19 16.95
CA LEU A 27 -6.39 -11.50 16.09
C LEU A 27 -5.53 -12.48 15.30
N LEU A 28 -5.03 -13.55 15.93
CA LEU A 28 -4.26 -14.58 15.25
C LEU A 28 -5.10 -15.33 14.21
N THR A 29 -6.36 -15.65 14.52
CA THR A 29 -7.30 -16.25 13.58
C THR A 29 -7.56 -15.32 12.37
N ARG A 30 -7.79 -14.03 12.60
CA ARG A 30 -7.99 -13.05 11.53
C ARG A 30 -6.75 -12.88 10.67
N LYS A 31 -5.57 -12.77 11.29
CA LYS A 31 -4.29 -12.72 10.58
C LYS A 31 -4.05 -13.98 9.74
N TYR A 32 -4.43 -15.15 10.27
CA TYR A 32 -4.37 -16.39 9.51
C TYR A 32 -5.28 -16.36 8.28
N LEU A 33 -6.54 -15.91 8.43
CA LEU A 33 -7.48 -15.75 7.31
C LEU A 33 -6.95 -14.81 6.23
N VAL A 34 -6.46 -13.62 6.62
CA VAL A 34 -5.87 -12.62 5.72
C VAL A 34 -4.65 -13.18 4.99
N ASN A 35 -3.73 -13.83 5.70
CA ASN A 35 -2.53 -14.38 5.08
C ASN A 35 -2.85 -15.54 4.13
N LEU A 36 -3.82 -16.38 4.50
CA LEU A 36 -4.22 -17.51 3.69
C LEU A 36 -4.91 -17.04 2.41
N SER A 37 -5.71 -15.97 2.45
CA SER A 37 -6.40 -15.46 1.26
C SER A 37 -5.47 -14.97 0.14
N HIS A 38 -4.20 -14.71 0.45
CA HIS A 38 -3.18 -14.31 -0.52
C HIS A 38 -2.21 -15.44 -0.88
N LYS A 39 -2.53 -16.69 -0.49
CA LYS A 39 -1.68 -17.87 -0.71
C LYS A 39 -2.49 -18.99 -1.38
N PRO A 40 -2.83 -18.86 -2.68
CA PRO A 40 -3.68 -19.81 -3.39
C PRO A 40 -3.07 -21.22 -3.48
N ASN A 41 -1.73 -21.32 -3.43
CA ASN A 41 -1.00 -22.59 -3.45
C ASN A 41 -0.97 -23.30 -2.09
N ASN A 42 -1.44 -22.64 -1.01
CA ASN A 42 -1.50 -23.29 0.29
C ASN A 42 -2.60 -24.37 0.29
N PRO A 43 -2.33 -25.59 0.79
CA PRO A 43 -3.31 -26.67 0.81
C PRO A 43 -4.61 -26.31 1.56
N MET A 44 -4.53 -25.41 2.55
CA MET A 44 -5.69 -24.94 3.31
C MET A 44 -6.50 -23.85 2.60
N HIS A 45 -6.00 -23.27 1.50
CA HIS A 45 -6.69 -22.21 0.77
C HIS A 45 -8.04 -22.69 0.24
N LYS A 46 -8.06 -23.79 -0.52
CA LYS A 46 -9.30 -24.32 -1.12
C LYS A 46 -10.35 -24.70 -0.06
N PRO A 47 -10.02 -25.49 0.99
CA PRO A 47 -10.98 -25.78 2.06
C PRO A 47 -11.57 -24.52 2.69
N LEU A 48 -10.74 -23.49 2.93
CA LEU A 48 -11.21 -22.28 3.59
C LEU A 48 -12.05 -21.39 2.68
N VAL A 49 -11.71 -21.30 1.39
CA VAL A 49 -12.59 -20.68 0.37
C VAL A 49 -13.94 -21.38 0.36
N THR A 50 -13.96 -22.72 0.29
CA THR A 50 -15.21 -23.48 0.34
C THR A 50 -15.99 -23.16 1.61
N LEU A 51 -15.36 -23.18 2.79
CA LEU A 51 -16.01 -22.84 4.05
C LEU A 51 -16.57 -21.41 4.08
N ALA A 52 -15.88 -20.46 3.44
CA ALA A 52 -16.27 -19.06 3.39
C ALA A 52 -17.41 -18.78 2.39
N THR A 53 -17.48 -19.53 1.28
CA THR A 53 -18.51 -19.38 0.25
C THR A 53 -19.74 -20.26 0.49
N THR A 54 -19.59 -21.32 1.28
CA THR A 54 -20.65 -22.26 1.60
C THR A 54 -21.77 -21.57 2.40
N THR A 55 -23.00 -21.66 1.91
CA THR A 55 -24.21 -21.09 2.53
C THR A 55 -24.76 -21.92 3.71
N THR A 56 -23.90 -22.71 4.35
CA THR A 56 -24.32 -23.59 5.46
C THR A 56 -24.76 -22.74 6.65
N GLN A 57 -26.01 -22.90 7.05
CA GLN A 57 -26.50 -22.35 8.31
C GLN A 57 -26.01 -23.21 9.46
N TRP A 58 -25.10 -22.66 10.25
CA TRP A 58 -24.59 -23.30 11.46
C TRP A 58 -25.50 -23.00 12.64
N LYS A 59 -25.78 -24.01 13.48
CA LYS A 59 -26.44 -23.78 14.77
C LYS A 59 -25.60 -22.81 15.64
N PRO A 60 -26.19 -21.93 16.47
CA PRO A 60 -25.46 -20.87 17.18
C PRO A 60 -24.25 -21.33 18.03
N ARG A 61 -24.31 -22.54 18.59
CA ARG A 61 -23.24 -23.13 19.40
C ARG A 61 -22.26 -24.02 18.61
N SER A 62 -22.53 -24.21 17.31
CA SER A 62 -21.75 -25.08 16.42
C SER A 62 -21.07 -24.31 15.28
N THR A 63 -21.21 -22.98 15.23
CA THR A 63 -20.51 -22.15 14.24
C THR A 63 -19.01 -22.21 14.48
N PRO A 64 -18.20 -22.65 13.49
CA PRO A 64 -16.75 -22.68 13.61
C PRO A 64 -16.19 -21.29 13.94
N GLY A 65 -15.19 -21.23 14.83
CA GLY A 65 -14.56 -19.95 15.21
C GLY A 65 -14.01 -19.18 14.01
N LEU A 66 -13.46 -19.88 13.02
CA LEU A 66 -12.98 -19.30 11.76
C LEU A 66 -14.08 -18.53 11.00
N ILE A 67 -15.31 -19.07 10.94
CA ILE A 67 -16.43 -18.42 10.26
C ILE A 67 -16.85 -17.14 10.99
N LYS A 68 -16.90 -17.18 12.32
CA LYS A 68 -17.21 -15.98 13.13
C LYS A 68 -16.21 -14.85 12.85
N GLU A 69 -14.93 -15.18 12.83
CA GLU A 69 -13.89 -14.19 12.55
C GLU A 69 -13.86 -13.76 11.08
N PHE A 70 -14.19 -14.64 10.14
CA PHE A 70 -14.35 -14.29 8.71
C PHE A 70 -15.47 -13.27 8.50
N VAL A 71 -16.65 -13.51 9.07
CA VAL A 71 -17.79 -12.58 9.02
C VAL A 71 -17.41 -11.24 9.65
N PHE A 72 -16.68 -11.26 10.76
CA PHE A 72 -16.17 -10.04 11.38
C PHE A 72 -15.23 -9.26 10.44
N VAL A 73 -14.27 -9.92 9.81
CA VAL A 73 -13.35 -9.26 8.86
C VAL A 73 -14.13 -8.64 7.69
N LYS A 74 -15.11 -9.35 7.14
CA LYS A 74 -15.99 -8.82 6.07
C LYS A 74 -16.77 -7.59 6.54
N SER A 75 -17.21 -7.56 7.80
CA SER A 75 -17.92 -6.40 8.36
C SER A 75 -17.07 -5.12 8.45
N LEU A 76 -15.73 -5.24 8.37
CA LEU A 76 -14.81 -4.11 8.27
C LEU A 76 -14.65 -3.58 6.84
N GLY A 77 -15.39 -4.11 5.86
CA GLY A 77 -15.21 -3.79 4.44
C GLY A 77 -14.01 -4.47 3.79
N ILE A 78 -13.37 -5.43 4.47
CA ILE A 78 -12.24 -6.18 3.93
C ILE A 78 -12.77 -7.37 3.13
N SER A 79 -12.50 -7.37 1.83
CA SER A 79 -12.79 -8.48 0.94
C SER A 79 -11.65 -9.49 0.97
N LEU A 80 -11.93 -10.70 1.44
CA LEU A 80 -11.00 -11.83 1.44
C LEU A 80 -11.33 -12.79 0.30
N PHE A 81 -10.32 -13.51 -0.19
CA PHE A 81 -10.43 -14.49 -1.28
C PHE A 81 -10.96 -13.89 -2.58
N SER A 82 -10.72 -12.59 -2.80
CA SER A 82 -10.92 -11.94 -4.09
C SER A 82 -10.22 -12.74 -5.18
N GLN A 83 -10.78 -12.74 -6.39
CA GLN A 83 -10.20 -13.43 -7.52
C GLN A 83 -8.82 -12.81 -7.82
N GLN A 84 -7.77 -13.43 -7.28
CA GLN A 84 -6.42 -13.04 -7.62
C GLN A 84 -6.21 -13.40 -9.09
N LEU A 85 -5.60 -12.49 -9.85
CA LEU A 85 -4.98 -12.86 -11.10
C LEU A 85 -4.13 -14.08 -10.79
N ARG A 86 -4.45 -15.21 -11.43
CA ARG A 86 -3.62 -16.39 -11.34
C ARG A 86 -2.29 -15.95 -11.92
N LEU A 87 -1.37 -15.53 -11.04
CA LEU A 87 0.04 -15.44 -11.38
C LEU A 87 0.31 -16.77 -12.10
N PRO A 88 0.89 -16.75 -13.30
CA PRO A 88 1.36 -17.98 -13.89
C PRO A 88 2.09 -18.71 -12.77
N SER A 89 1.63 -19.92 -12.41
CA SER A 89 2.29 -20.76 -11.40
C SER A 89 3.76 -21.05 -11.79
N THR A 90 4.12 -20.60 -12.98
CA THR A 90 5.40 -20.58 -13.64
C THR A 90 5.76 -19.17 -14.12
N TYR A 91 5.70 -18.14 -13.25
CA TYR A 91 6.80 -17.19 -13.26
C TYR A 91 8.02 -17.95 -12.73
N LYS A 92 8.58 -18.80 -13.60
CA LYS A 92 9.90 -19.41 -13.41
C LYS A 92 10.86 -18.24 -13.48
N TYR A 93 11.03 -17.52 -12.38
CA TYR A 93 12.33 -16.93 -12.13
C TYR A 93 13.33 -18.07 -12.39
N PRO A 94 14.34 -17.92 -13.27
CA PRO A 94 15.58 -18.65 -13.02
C PRO A 94 16.04 -18.25 -11.60
N PRO A 95 16.95 -19.00 -10.95
CA PRO A 95 17.40 -18.82 -9.56
C PRO A 95 17.59 -17.35 -9.11
N PRO A 96 17.75 -17.04 -7.81
CA PRO A 96 17.82 -15.66 -7.24
C PRO A 96 18.84 -14.66 -7.85
N SER A 97 19.49 -15.01 -8.96
CA SER A 97 20.57 -14.35 -9.67
C SER A 97 20.19 -13.35 -10.77
N ARG A 98 18.91 -13.07 -11.07
CA ARG A 98 18.58 -11.93 -11.96
C ARG A 98 17.90 -10.78 -11.20
N PRO A 99 18.59 -9.63 -11.01
CA PRO A 99 17.95 -8.46 -10.43
C PRO A 99 16.79 -7.99 -11.33
N PRO A 100 15.77 -7.31 -10.76
CA PRO A 100 14.71 -6.73 -11.57
C PRO A 100 15.32 -5.84 -12.65
N ASP A 101 14.69 -5.85 -13.83
CA ASP A 101 15.19 -5.19 -15.03
C ASP A 101 15.19 -3.64 -14.94
N CYS A 102 14.78 -3.08 -13.80
CA CYS A 102 14.78 -1.66 -13.52
C CYS A 102 16.17 -1.17 -13.10
N LYS A 103 16.66 -0.11 -13.77
CA LYS A 103 17.80 0.65 -13.25
C LYS A 103 17.32 1.58 -12.13
N THR A 104 18.04 1.64 -11.02
CA THR A 104 17.79 2.63 -9.98
C THR A 104 18.90 3.67 -9.93
N SER A 105 18.52 4.93 -9.72
CA SER A 105 19.43 6.05 -9.51
C SER A 105 19.00 6.83 -8.27
N TRP A 106 19.98 7.39 -7.57
CA TRP A 106 19.77 8.11 -6.32
C TRP A 106 20.31 9.52 -6.46
N PHE A 107 19.53 10.51 -6.04
CA PHE A 107 20.00 11.88 -5.99
C PHE A 107 21.24 12.00 -5.08
N PRO A 108 22.29 12.75 -5.47
CA PRO A 108 23.54 12.80 -4.71
C PRO A 108 23.43 13.42 -3.31
N LEU A 109 22.46 14.32 -3.12
CA LEU A 109 22.24 14.98 -1.84
C LEU A 109 21.23 14.19 -1.00
N ASN A 110 21.50 14.06 0.29
CA ASN A 110 20.50 13.57 1.23
C ASN A 110 19.42 14.64 1.47
N LYS A 111 18.31 14.25 2.11
CA LYS A 111 17.16 15.14 2.32
C LYS A 111 17.52 16.43 3.07
N GLU A 112 18.34 16.35 4.11
CA GLU A 112 18.77 17.50 4.91
C GLU A 112 19.58 18.51 4.09
N GLN A 113 20.60 18.02 3.38
CA GLN A 113 21.43 18.84 2.49
C GLN A 113 20.60 19.48 1.37
N ALA A 114 19.65 18.73 0.83
CA ALA A 114 18.82 19.19 -0.26
C ALA A 114 17.84 20.30 0.17
N MET A 115 17.31 20.21 1.39
CA MET A 115 16.46 21.25 1.98
C MET A 115 17.24 22.50 2.40
N ALA A 116 18.49 22.34 2.85
CA ALA A 116 19.33 23.46 3.30
C ALA A 116 19.57 24.52 2.20
N CYS A 117 19.63 24.11 0.93
CA CYS A 117 19.73 25.03 -0.20
C CYS A 117 18.92 24.54 -1.41
N ARG A 118 17.64 24.90 -1.45
CA ARG A 118 16.70 24.54 -2.55
C ARG A 118 17.22 24.93 -3.93
N HIS A 119 17.81 26.11 -4.07
CA HIS A 119 18.37 26.57 -5.34
C HIS A 119 19.49 25.65 -5.83
N ARG A 120 20.43 25.26 -4.94
CA ARG A 120 21.49 24.32 -5.28
C ARG A 120 20.93 22.97 -5.70
N THR A 121 19.93 22.47 -4.98
CA THR A 121 19.26 21.19 -5.29
C THR A 121 18.60 21.23 -6.66
N THR A 122 17.83 22.27 -6.95
CA THR A 122 17.12 22.44 -8.22
C THR A 122 18.11 22.58 -9.39
N SER A 123 19.17 23.37 -9.22
CA SER A 123 20.22 23.53 -10.23
C SER A 123 20.97 22.22 -10.51
N LEU A 124 21.29 21.46 -9.45
CA LEU A 124 21.91 20.14 -9.58
C LEU A 124 20.96 19.15 -10.27
N PHE A 125 19.68 19.15 -9.90
CA PHE A 125 18.66 18.32 -10.54
C PHE A 125 18.56 18.61 -12.04
N ASN A 126 18.44 19.88 -12.42
CA ASN A 126 18.36 20.28 -13.82
C ASN A 126 19.61 19.85 -14.61
N THR A 127 20.79 19.94 -13.99
CA THR A 127 22.05 19.48 -14.60
C THR A 127 22.03 17.97 -14.84
N LEU A 128 21.58 17.19 -13.85
CA LEU A 128 21.48 15.73 -13.95
C LEU A 128 20.41 15.30 -14.96
N ASP A 129 19.23 15.93 -14.95
CA ASP A 129 18.14 15.62 -15.86
C ASP A 129 18.47 15.98 -17.32
N SER A 130 19.25 17.05 -17.53
CA SER A 130 19.74 17.45 -18.87
C SER A 130 20.74 16.45 -19.45
N SER A 131 21.40 15.62 -18.61
CA SER A 131 22.28 14.56 -19.10
C SER A 131 21.52 13.36 -19.66
N ALA A 132 20.23 13.22 -19.34
CA ALA A 132 19.39 12.18 -19.90
C ALA A 132 18.98 12.53 -21.35
N PRO A 133 18.86 11.53 -22.25
CA PRO A 133 18.47 11.78 -23.63
C PRO A 133 17.17 12.60 -23.74
N ALA A 134 17.12 13.52 -24.71
CA ALA A 134 15.91 14.29 -25.00
C ALA A 134 14.74 13.40 -25.46
N THR A 135 15.05 12.23 -26.02
CA THR A 135 14.07 11.21 -26.44
C THR A 135 13.50 10.38 -25.29
N SER A 136 14.02 10.53 -24.06
CA SER A 136 13.48 9.84 -22.89
C SER A 136 12.19 10.52 -22.40
N ILE A 137 11.21 9.71 -22.01
CA ILE A 137 10.00 10.22 -21.35
C ILE A 137 10.20 10.27 -19.83
N ARG A 138 9.64 11.31 -19.19
CA ARG A 138 9.80 11.58 -17.75
C ARG A 138 8.42 11.61 -17.09
N ALA A 139 8.29 10.95 -15.95
CA ALA A 139 7.15 11.09 -15.05
C ALA A 139 7.63 11.43 -13.64
N TYR A 140 6.85 12.26 -12.95
CA TYR A 140 6.96 12.50 -11.51
C TYR A 140 5.76 11.85 -10.84
N THR A 141 5.98 11.22 -9.70
CA THR A 141 4.95 10.45 -9.01
C THR A 141 4.98 10.74 -7.52
N ASP A 142 3.82 10.85 -6.90
CA ASP A 142 3.71 11.09 -5.46
C ASP A 142 2.46 10.43 -4.88
N GLY A 143 2.48 10.16 -3.57
CA GLY A 143 1.37 9.65 -2.78
C GLY A 143 0.98 10.63 -1.68
N SER A 144 -0.31 10.75 -1.41
CA SER A 144 -0.80 11.53 -0.27
C SER A 144 -1.76 10.73 0.58
N LYS A 145 -1.83 11.10 1.86
CA LYS A 145 -2.77 10.50 2.81
C LYS A 145 -3.31 11.56 3.74
N SER A 146 -4.62 11.74 3.73
CA SER A 146 -5.34 12.59 4.67
C SER A 146 -5.95 11.77 5.80
N SER A 147 -6.05 12.38 6.98
CA SER A 147 -6.71 11.80 8.15
C SER A 147 -8.17 12.24 8.29
N SER A 148 -8.57 13.31 7.59
CA SER A 148 -9.92 13.87 7.66
C SER A 148 -10.29 14.59 6.34
N PRO A 149 -11.02 13.93 5.42
CA PRO A 149 -11.47 12.53 5.47
C PRO A 149 -10.30 11.52 5.42
N GLU A 150 -10.49 10.28 5.90
CA GLU A 150 -9.49 9.23 5.75
C GLU A 150 -9.42 8.77 4.30
N THR A 151 -8.57 9.42 3.52
CA THR A 151 -8.35 9.20 2.10
C THR A 151 -6.87 8.99 1.82
N THR A 152 -6.57 8.09 0.89
CA THR A 152 -5.22 7.83 0.41
C THR A 152 -5.27 7.98 -1.11
N THR A 153 -4.39 8.78 -1.66
CA THR A 153 -4.42 9.16 -3.08
C THR A 153 -3.02 9.07 -3.68
N CYS A 154 -2.94 8.90 -4.99
CA CYS A 154 -1.69 8.98 -5.72
C CYS A 154 -1.84 9.91 -6.91
N ALA A 155 -0.73 10.47 -7.38
CA ALA A 155 -0.74 11.31 -8.57
C ALA A 155 0.52 11.14 -9.40
N ILE A 156 0.37 11.49 -10.68
CA ILE A 156 1.46 11.51 -11.64
C ILE A 156 1.42 12.79 -12.47
N PHE A 157 2.60 13.24 -12.87
CA PHE A 157 2.79 14.34 -13.80
C PHE A 157 3.80 13.96 -14.88
N ILE A 158 3.40 14.08 -16.15
CA ILE A 158 4.24 13.78 -17.32
C ILE A 158 4.40 15.07 -18.13
N PRO A 159 5.52 15.81 -17.96
CA PRO A 159 5.69 17.13 -18.57
C PRO A 159 5.63 17.11 -20.10
N ALA A 160 6.26 16.11 -20.74
CA ALA A 160 6.34 16.01 -22.21
C ALA A 160 4.96 15.87 -22.88
N LEU A 161 3.98 15.33 -22.15
CA LEU A 161 2.60 15.16 -22.63
C LEU A 161 1.65 16.21 -22.05
N ASN A 162 2.14 17.07 -21.15
CA ASN A 162 1.32 17.94 -20.31
C ASN A 162 0.14 17.18 -19.66
N LYS A 163 0.40 15.95 -19.17
CA LYS A 163 -0.60 15.09 -18.55
C LYS A 163 -0.44 15.06 -17.04
N GLU A 164 -1.57 15.21 -16.36
CA GLU A 164 -1.71 15.16 -14.91
C GLU A 164 -2.87 14.24 -14.59
N HIS A 165 -2.61 13.26 -13.74
CA HIS A 165 -3.65 12.37 -13.26
C HIS A 165 -3.46 12.16 -11.77
N ALA A 166 -4.58 12.08 -11.06
CA ALA A 166 -4.62 11.74 -9.66
C ALA A 166 -5.74 10.72 -9.45
N TRP A 167 -5.52 9.80 -8.51
CA TRP A 167 -6.48 8.76 -8.20
C TRP A 167 -6.65 8.59 -6.70
N THR A 168 -7.87 8.27 -6.31
CA THR A 168 -8.21 7.84 -4.96
C THR A 168 -8.09 6.33 -4.85
N LEU A 169 -7.29 5.85 -3.88
CA LEU A 169 -7.10 4.43 -3.61
C LEU A 169 -8.20 3.87 -2.71
N THR A 170 -8.34 2.55 -2.70
CA THR A 170 -9.19 1.81 -1.76
C THR A 170 -8.98 2.28 -0.32
N LYS A 171 -10.08 2.51 0.41
CA LYS A 171 -10.04 2.92 1.82
C LYS A 171 -9.19 1.95 2.66
N GLY A 172 -8.32 2.52 3.48
CA GLY A 172 -7.39 1.77 4.33
C GLY A 172 -6.02 1.50 3.71
N SER A 173 -5.81 1.90 2.45
CA SER A 173 -4.49 1.90 1.83
C SER A 173 -3.49 2.75 2.61
N SER A 174 -2.25 2.27 2.64
CA SER A 174 -1.11 2.95 3.25
C SER A 174 -0.51 3.98 2.30
N ILE A 175 0.21 4.95 2.86
CA ILE A 175 1.00 5.90 2.07
C ILE A 175 1.99 5.16 1.16
N PHE A 176 2.62 4.10 1.66
CA PHE A 176 3.52 3.26 0.86
C PHE A 176 2.84 2.66 -0.38
N THR A 177 1.61 2.17 -0.24
CA THR A 177 0.85 1.66 -1.40
C THR A 177 0.50 2.77 -2.36
N ALA A 178 0.19 3.98 -1.88
CA ALA A 178 -0.03 5.15 -2.73
C ALA A 178 1.17 5.46 -3.63
N GLU A 179 2.37 5.54 -3.04
CA GLU A 179 3.63 5.76 -3.75
C GLU A 179 3.89 4.71 -4.83
N VAL A 180 3.72 3.43 -4.46
CA VAL A 180 3.91 2.32 -5.39
C VAL A 180 2.87 2.36 -6.52
N THR A 181 1.60 2.63 -6.19
CA THR A 181 0.53 2.73 -7.18
C THR A 181 0.74 3.92 -8.12
N ALA A 182 1.29 5.04 -7.65
CA ALA A 182 1.67 6.17 -8.49
C ALA A 182 2.68 5.75 -9.58
N ILE A 183 3.73 5.02 -9.18
CA ILE A 183 4.73 4.47 -10.10
C ILE A 183 4.10 3.49 -11.08
N TYR A 184 3.22 2.60 -10.60
CA TYR A 184 2.50 1.66 -11.46
C TYR A 184 1.70 2.37 -12.54
N GLN A 185 0.93 3.41 -12.18
CA GLN A 185 0.11 4.14 -13.14
C GLN A 185 0.96 4.89 -14.18
N ALA A 186 2.09 5.48 -13.77
CA ALA A 186 3.02 6.10 -14.71
C ALA A 186 3.58 5.09 -15.73
N LEU A 187 4.01 3.91 -15.27
CA LEU A 187 4.51 2.85 -16.14
C LEU A 187 3.43 2.30 -17.07
N LYS A 188 2.21 2.14 -16.55
CA LYS A 188 1.08 1.69 -17.36
C LYS A 188 0.79 2.67 -18.48
N LEU A 189 0.74 3.97 -18.19
CA LEU A 189 0.59 4.98 -19.22
C LEU A 189 1.69 4.91 -20.27
N PHE A 190 2.94 4.69 -19.86
CA PHE A 190 4.05 4.54 -20.81
C PHE A 190 3.95 3.27 -21.66
N TYR A 191 3.45 2.18 -21.10
CA TYR A 191 3.24 0.93 -21.83
C TYR A 191 2.11 1.05 -22.86
N ASP A 192 1.09 1.84 -22.54
CA ASP A 192 -0.08 2.08 -23.40
C ASP A 192 0.17 3.16 -24.48
N MET A 193 1.37 3.77 -24.56
CA MET A 193 1.71 4.72 -25.63
C MET A 193 2.07 3.98 -26.91
N ASP A 194 1.62 4.53 -28.05
CA ASP A 194 2.01 4.04 -29.38
C ASP A 194 3.49 4.32 -29.67
N ASP A 195 3.97 5.48 -29.23
CA ASP A 195 5.39 5.83 -29.30
C ASP A 195 6.15 5.02 -28.25
N CYS A 196 7.11 4.21 -28.70
CA CYS A 196 7.97 3.39 -27.83
C CYS A 196 9.24 4.18 -27.48
N PRO A 197 9.28 4.95 -26.36
CA PRO A 197 10.44 5.75 -26.02
C PRO A 197 11.63 4.82 -25.72
N PRO A 198 12.86 5.19 -26.10
CA PRO A 198 14.04 4.37 -25.80
C PRO A 198 14.30 4.24 -24.29
N GLU A 199 13.79 5.17 -23.49
CA GLU A 199 13.91 5.16 -22.04
C GLU A 199 12.74 5.89 -21.36
N ALA A 200 12.20 5.29 -20.30
CA ALA A 200 11.21 5.84 -19.39
C ALA A 200 11.85 6.10 -18.02
N ILE A 201 11.77 7.34 -17.54
CA ILE A 201 12.36 7.80 -16.29
C ILE A 201 11.25 8.18 -15.33
N ILE A 202 11.23 7.57 -14.16
CA ILE A 202 10.27 7.90 -13.09
C ILE A 202 11.03 8.53 -11.94
N TYR A 203 10.61 9.73 -11.58
CA TYR A 203 11.07 10.46 -10.41
C TYR A 203 10.07 10.29 -9.27
N SER A 204 10.55 9.79 -8.13
CA SER A 204 9.77 9.64 -6.90
C SER A 204 10.63 10.02 -5.70
N ASP A 205 10.05 10.60 -4.67
CA ASP A 205 10.71 10.89 -3.40
C ASP A 205 10.58 9.75 -2.37
N SER A 206 9.85 8.68 -2.71
CA SER A 206 9.70 7.50 -1.88
C SER A 206 10.84 6.50 -2.10
N SER A 207 11.91 6.67 -1.33
CA SER A 207 13.04 5.72 -1.30
C SER A 207 12.60 4.30 -0.98
N SER A 208 11.56 4.17 -0.13
CA SER A 208 10.98 2.89 0.26
C SER A 208 10.30 2.18 -0.92
N ALA A 209 9.55 2.91 -1.76
CA ALA A 209 8.88 2.35 -2.93
C ALA A 209 9.90 1.88 -3.96
N ILE A 210 10.89 2.72 -4.29
CA ILE A 210 11.97 2.38 -5.24
C ILE A 210 12.72 1.13 -4.78
N THR A 211 13.12 1.08 -3.51
CA THR A 211 13.86 -0.07 -2.93
C THR A 211 13.03 -1.35 -2.98
N ALA A 212 11.73 -1.26 -2.67
CA ALA A 212 10.84 -2.42 -2.67
C ALA A 212 10.63 -2.98 -4.09
N ILE A 213 10.50 -2.10 -5.08
CA ILE A 213 10.38 -2.48 -6.50
C ILE A 213 11.68 -3.14 -6.98
N SER A 214 12.83 -2.56 -6.65
CA SER A 214 14.16 -3.04 -7.08
C SER A 214 14.68 -4.26 -6.29
N SER A 215 14.00 -4.67 -5.22
CA SER A 215 14.37 -5.84 -4.44
C SER A 215 14.11 -7.15 -5.19
N ASN A 216 14.91 -8.19 -4.94
CA ASN A 216 14.63 -9.55 -5.42
C ASN A 216 13.60 -10.30 -4.55
N SER A 217 13.14 -9.69 -3.45
CA SER A 217 12.18 -10.33 -2.54
C SER A 217 10.79 -10.42 -3.18
N LEU A 218 10.09 -11.52 -2.88
CA LEU A 218 8.64 -11.61 -3.11
C LEU A 218 7.93 -10.49 -2.34
N SER A 219 7.04 -9.78 -3.02
CA SER A 219 6.21 -8.75 -2.42
C SER A 219 4.81 -9.30 -2.14
N GLU A 220 4.25 -8.91 -1.00
CA GLU A 220 2.83 -9.14 -0.68
C GLU A 220 1.91 -8.06 -1.27
N ASN A 221 2.49 -6.96 -1.79
CA ASN A 221 1.76 -5.90 -2.47
C ASN A 221 1.69 -6.22 -3.98
N GLU A 222 0.47 -6.42 -4.48
CA GLU A 222 0.18 -6.78 -5.88
C GLU A 222 0.70 -5.73 -6.88
N ALA A 223 0.68 -4.44 -6.51
CA ALA A 223 1.19 -3.37 -7.38
C ALA A 223 2.70 -3.51 -7.63
N ILE A 224 3.49 -3.98 -6.66
CA ILE A 224 4.94 -4.21 -6.87
C ILE A 224 5.16 -5.32 -7.89
N THR A 225 4.39 -6.39 -7.83
CA THR A 225 4.47 -7.50 -8.80
C THR A 225 4.09 -7.00 -10.19
N ALA A 226 2.97 -6.28 -10.30
CA ALA A 226 2.51 -5.71 -11.56
C ALA A 226 3.51 -4.71 -12.15
N ILE A 227 4.17 -3.88 -11.34
CA ILE A 227 5.26 -3.00 -11.77
C ILE A 227 6.41 -3.81 -12.39
N ARG A 228 6.85 -4.88 -11.72
CA ARG A 228 7.96 -5.70 -12.24
C ARG A 228 7.60 -6.36 -13.57
N GLU A 229 6.36 -6.80 -13.72
CA GLU A 229 5.84 -7.35 -14.98
C GLU A 229 5.81 -6.29 -16.08
N ILE A 230 5.25 -5.10 -15.83
CA ILE A 230 5.23 -4.01 -16.81
C ILE A 230 6.65 -3.58 -17.18
N ILE A 231 7.59 -3.50 -16.24
CA ILE A 231 9.00 -3.17 -16.52
C ILE A 231 9.64 -4.22 -17.45
N ALA A 232 9.36 -5.50 -17.22
CA ALA A 232 9.83 -6.57 -18.09
C ALA A 232 9.20 -6.46 -19.49
N SER A 233 7.90 -6.17 -19.58
CA SER A 233 7.19 -5.97 -20.85
C SER A 233 7.71 -4.76 -21.63
N LEU A 234 7.93 -3.62 -20.96
CA LEU A 234 8.55 -2.42 -21.54
C LEU A 234 9.96 -2.73 -22.07
N LYS A 235 10.76 -3.48 -21.32
CA LYS A 235 12.09 -3.90 -21.78
C LYS A 235 11.99 -4.79 -23.02
N SER A 236 11.04 -5.72 -23.06
CA SER A 236 10.80 -6.57 -24.22
C SER A 236 10.35 -5.80 -25.46
N SER A 237 9.67 -4.66 -25.29
CA SER A 237 9.31 -3.75 -26.40
C SER A 237 10.43 -2.77 -26.78
N GLY A 238 11.56 -2.76 -26.07
CA GLY A 238 12.73 -1.91 -26.35
C GLY A 238 12.87 -0.68 -25.45
N THR A 239 11.93 -0.44 -24.54
CA THR A 239 11.93 0.69 -23.59
C THR A 239 12.70 0.34 -22.32
N ARG A 240 13.78 1.07 -22.03
CA ARG A 240 14.50 0.92 -20.75
C ARG A 240 13.79 1.69 -19.65
N THR A 241 13.63 1.10 -18.48
CA THR A 241 13.02 1.80 -17.32
C THR A 241 14.08 2.19 -16.30
N ARG A 242 14.04 3.45 -15.84
CA ARG A 242 14.86 3.98 -14.74
C ARG A 242 13.97 4.59 -13.66
N LEU A 243 14.15 4.14 -12.41
CA LEU A 243 13.55 4.73 -11.23
C LEU A 243 14.59 5.60 -10.53
N THR A 244 14.31 6.90 -10.37
CA THR A 244 15.23 7.86 -9.76
C THR A 244 14.62 8.41 -8.49
N TRP A 245 15.32 8.22 -7.37
CA TRP A 245 14.95 8.88 -6.13
C TRP A 245 15.34 10.36 -6.17
N ILE A 246 14.43 11.25 -5.79
CA ILE A 246 14.66 12.69 -5.67
C ILE A 246 14.20 13.21 -4.29
N PRO A 247 14.78 14.30 -3.77
CA PRO A 247 14.39 14.83 -2.46
C PRO A 247 13.09 15.64 -2.52
N SER A 248 12.18 15.36 -1.58
CA SER A 248 10.88 16.02 -1.45
C SER A 248 10.96 17.48 -0.99
N HIS A 249 10.02 18.32 -1.46
CA HIS A 249 9.86 19.74 -1.10
C HIS A 249 11.13 20.61 -1.25
N THR A 250 11.89 20.38 -2.33
CA THR A 250 13.16 21.06 -2.59
C THR A 250 13.15 22.07 -3.74
N GLY A 251 12.00 22.36 -4.35
CA GLY A 251 11.92 23.26 -5.52
C GLY A 251 11.90 22.54 -6.87
N ILE A 252 11.93 21.20 -6.90
CA ILE A 252 11.82 20.44 -8.16
C ILE A 252 10.38 20.51 -8.65
N GLU A 253 10.13 21.33 -9.66
CA GLU A 253 8.78 21.69 -10.14
C GLU A 253 7.90 20.47 -10.42
N GLY A 254 8.44 19.46 -11.12
CA GLY A 254 7.69 18.26 -11.45
C GLY A 254 7.25 17.45 -10.22
N ASN A 255 8.10 17.37 -9.19
CA ASN A 255 7.75 16.69 -7.93
C ASN A 255 6.72 17.49 -7.14
N GLU A 256 6.91 18.82 -7.03
CA GLU A 256 5.95 19.67 -6.34
C GLU A 256 4.57 19.66 -7.00
N ARG A 257 4.53 19.47 -8.33
CA ARG A 257 3.27 19.32 -9.05
C ARG A 257 2.59 18.00 -8.73
N ALA A 258 3.32 16.88 -8.73
CA ALA A 258 2.78 15.58 -8.33
C ALA A 258 2.27 15.58 -6.87
N ASP A 259 3.05 16.16 -5.94
CA ASP A 259 2.68 16.35 -4.52
C ASP A 259 1.36 17.13 -4.38
N ARG A 260 1.27 18.30 -5.03
CA ARG A 260 0.06 19.13 -5.03
C ARG A 260 -1.15 18.40 -5.60
N LEU A 261 -0.97 17.63 -6.68
CA LEU A 261 -2.06 16.86 -7.28
C LEU A 261 -2.58 15.79 -6.32
N ALA A 262 -1.68 14.99 -5.71
CA ALA A 262 -2.06 13.97 -4.75
C ALA A 262 -2.76 14.58 -3.52
N ALA A 263 -2.24 15.69 -3.00
CA ALA A 263 -2.83 16.40 -1.87
C ALA A 263 -4.20 17.02 -2.19
N THR A 264 -4.38 17.54 -3.41
CA THR A 264 -5.67 18.10 -3.86
C THR A 264 -6.71 16.99 -3.96
N GLU A 265 -6.33 15.87 -4.55
CA GLU A 265 -7.20 14.70 -4.71
C GLU A 265 -7.71 14.14 -3.38
N CYS A 266 -6.92 14.25 -2.30
CA CYS A 266 -7.38 13.83 -0.96
C CYS A 266 -8.65 14.54 -0.49
N ASN A 267 -8.91 15.75 -1.02
CA ASN A 267 -10.05 16.59 -0.64
C ASN A 267 -11.20 16.52 -1.66
N THR A 268 -11.01 15.82 -2.77
CA THR A 268 -12.04 15.65 -3.80
C THR A 268 -13.05 14.59 -3.35
N GLN A 269 -14.35 14.83 -3.57
CA GLN A 269 -15.40 13.86 -3.22
C GLN A 269 -15.74 12.90 -4.37
N ASP A 270 -15.51 13.31 -5.62
CA ASP A 270 -15.80 12.55 -6.86
C ASP A 270 -14.52 12.30 -7.67
N GLY A 271 -13.45 11.92 -6.98
CA GLY A 271 -12.14 11.61 -7.58
C GLY A 271 -12.15 10.36 -8.47
N GLU A 272 -11.20 10.25 -9.40
CA GLU A 272 -11.04 9.00 -10.16
C GLU A 272 -10.55 7.89 -9.22
N GLU A 273 -11.31 6.80 -9.09
CA GLU A 273 -10.90 5.69 -8.21
C GLU A 273 -9.96 4.71 -8.92
N VAL A 274 -8.87 4.34 -8.24
CA VAL A 274 -8.06 3.17 -8.60
C VAL A 274 -8.33 2.03 -7.64
N HIS A 275 -8.94 0.96 -8.14
CA HIS A 275 -9.13 -0.25 -7.36
C HIS A 275 -7.79 -0.97 -7.13
N SER A 276 -7.22 -0.78 -5.94
CA SER A 276 -6.06 -1.53 -5.45
C SER A 276 -6.49 -2.54 -4.38
N SER A 277 -6.12 -3.80 -4.54
CA SER A 277 -6.26 -4.79 -3.45
C SER A 277 -5.40 -4.37 -2.25
N LEU A 278 -6.00 -4.38 -1.06
CA LEU A 278 -5.24 -4.12 0.17
C LEU A 278 -4.24 -5.24 0.41
N SER A 279 -3.02 -4.89 0.79
CA SER A 279 -2.01 -5.89 1.19
C SER A 279 -2.40 -6.57 2.52
N PRO A 280 -1.90 -7.79 2.79
CA PRO A 280 -2.09 -8.46 4.08
C PRO A 280 -1.75 -7.59 5.29
N LYS A 281 -0.68 -6.79 5.17
CA LYS A 281 -0.23 -5.87 6.24
C LYS A 281 -1.24 -4.76 6.50
N GLU A 282 -1.81 -4.17 5.44
CA GLU A 282 -2.85 -3.14 5.55
C GLU A 282 -4.13 -3.71 6.16
N MET A 283 -4.59 -4.86 5.69
CA MET A 283 -5.75 -5.54 6.26
C MET A 283 -5.57 -5.83 7.76
N VAL A 284 -4.41 -6.34 8.17
CA VAL A 284 -4.10 -6.57 9.59
C VAL A 284 -4.01 -5.26 10.38
N SER A 285 -3.51 -4.18 9.76
CA SER A 285 -3.48 -2.85 10.37
C SER A 285 -4.89 -2.33 10.67
N ILE A 286 -5.81 -2.45 9.70
CA ILE A 286 -7.22 -2.08 9.85
C ILE A 286 -7.88 -2.89 10.98
N ILE A 287 -7.65 -4.20 11.03
CA ILE A 287 -8.18 -5.07 12.10
C ILE A 287 -7.70 -4.61 13.49
N ARG A 288 -6.42 -4.24 13.62
CA ARG A 288 -5.85 -3.74 14.88
C ARG A 288 -6.39 -2.37 15.26
N ALA A 289 -6.49 -1.45 14.30
CA ALA A 289 -7.03 -0.11 14.52
C ALA A 289 -8.47 -0.18 15.02
N ASN A 290 -9.31 -1.01 14.39
CA ASN A 290 -10.70 -1.22 14.82
C ASN A 290 -10.78 -1.73 16.28
N TRP A 291 -9.91 -2.66 16.66
CA TRP A 291 -9.85 -3.14 18.04
C TRP A 291 -9.42 -2.05 19.02
N ALA A 292 -8.39 -1.26 18.69
CA ALA A 292 -7.95 -0.17 19.53
C ALA A 292 -9.07 0.86 19.76
N THR A 293 -9.83 1.20 18.72
CA THR A 293 -11.00 2.08 18.84
C THR A 293 -12.08 1.49 19.75
N ASN A 294 -12.37 0.19 19.63
CA ASN A 294 -13.35 -0.50 20.46
C ASN A 294 -12.89 -0.60 21.93
N LEU A 295 -11.60 -0.87 22.17
CA LEU A 295 -11.04 -0.89 23.51
C LEU A 295 -11.16 0.48 24.18
N LEU A 296 -10.79 1.55 23.48
CA LEU A 296 -10.93 2.93 23.97
C LEU A 296 -12.39 3.30 24.27
N ARG A 297 -13.34 2.87 23.42
CA ARG A 297 -14.79 3.04 23.67
C ARG A 297 -15.22 2.30 24.94
N ASN A 298 -14.82 1.04 25.11
CA ASN A 298 -15.16 0.23 26.26
C ASN A 298 -14.59 0.79 27.57
N GLN A 299 -13.35 1.30 27.55
CA GLN A 299 -12.76 1.97 28.71
C GLN A 299 -13.54 3.24 29.10
N LYS A 300 -13.97 4.04 28.12
CA LYS A 300 -14.80 5.23 28.37
C LYS A 300 -16.16 4.87 29.00
N THR A 301 -16.74 3.72 28.64
CA THR A 301 -17.98 3.23 29.27
C THR A 301 -17.75 2.65 30.66
N CYS A 302 -16.66 1.92 30.89
CA CYS A 302 -16.34 1.35 32.20
C CYS A 302 -16.07 2.42 33.26
N LYS A 303 -15.42 3.53 32.90
CA LYS A 303 -15.20 4.67 33.82
C LYS A 303 -16.49 5.29 34.36
N LYS A 304 -17.61 5.19 33.61
CA LYS A 304 -18.92 5.72 34.06
C LYS A 304 -19.60 4.86 35.13
N VAL A 305 -19.20 3.60 35.30
CA VAL A 305 -19.82 2.66 36.26
C VAL A 305 -19.12 2.68 37.63
N ALA A 306 -17.88 3.21 37.69
CA ALA A 306 -17.07 3.20 38.90
C ALA A 306 -17.37 4.35 39.90
N TYR A 307 -18.15 5.36 39.51
CA TYR A 307 -18.51 6.51 40.36
C TYR A 307 -20.04 6.66 40.46
N ARG A 308 -20.69 5.67 41.07
CA ARG A 308 -22.01 5.78 41.71
C ARG A 308 -22.08 4.82 42.89
#